data_AF-A0A950SCI7-F1
#
_entry.id   AF-A0A950SCI7-F1
#
_cell.length_a   1.000
_cell.length_b   1.000
_cell.length_c   1.000
_cell.angle_alpha   90.00
_cell.angle_beta   90.00
_cell.angle_gamma   90.00
#
_symmetry.space_group_name_H-M   'P 1'
#
loop_
_entity.id
_entity.type
_entity.pdbx_description
1 polymer ?
#
loop_
_entity_poly.entity_id
_entity_poly.type
_entity_poly.pdbx_seq_one_letter_code
_entity_poly.pdbx_strand_id
1 'polypeptide(L)'
;AKGGTIFLDEIGDIPLTLQAKLLRVLQEREVEKLGGRRRIPIDVRILAATHRDLEQMIEKTEFRQDLYYRLKVVEIVLPPLRDRKEDIPKLVRFFLDKYGKREGLHDVRITQEALQKLMRYPFPGNVRELENLIEGSLALTTDPVIDPGDLALPESASGAGGVEMLTDFPSLNELERRYVARVLVHTKGNISKAAKILGVDRKTLYRMREALSQLTTIVESWDVH
;
A
#
# COMPACT_ATOMS: atom_id res chain seq x y z
N ALA A 1 34.46 -0.49 -4.29
CA ALA A 1 34.60 -0.89 -2.88
C ALA A 1 35.46 -2.16 -2.85
N LYS A 2 36.41 -2.28 -1.92
CA LYS A 2 37.13 -3.54 -1.64
C LYS A 2 36.43 -4.17 -0.43
N GLY A 3 35.76 -5.30 -0.58
CA GLY A 3 35.08 -6.01 0.51
C GLY A 3 33.72 -5.44 0.94
N GLY A 4 33.03 -4.72 0.05
CA GLY A 4 31.70 -4.14 0.34
C GLY A 4 30.53 -5.06 -0.01
N THR A 5 29.32 -4.70 0.40
CA THR A 5 28.08 -5.34 -0.08
C THR A 5 27.28 -4.35 -0.93
N ILE A 6 26.79 -4.80 -2.08
CA ILE A 6 25.84 -4.06 -2.92
C ILE A 6 24.48 -4.73 -2.77
N PHE A 7 23.46 -3.92 -2.46
CA PHE A 7 22.07 -4.33 -2.48
C PHE A 7 21.40 -3.78 -3.75
N LEU A 8 20.83 -4.67 -4.56
CA LEU A 8 20.08 -4.36 -5.76
C LEU A 8 18.60 -4.66 -5.49
N ASP A 9 17.81 -3.63 -5.27
CA ASP A 9 16.37 -3.77 -5.09
C ASP A 9 15.65 -3.76 -6.44
N GLU A 10 14.47 -4.39 -6.50
CA GLU A 10 13.60 -4.43 -7.67
C GLU A 10 14.31 -4.86 -8.97
N ILE A 11 15.17 -5.89 -8.88
CA ILE A 11 15.96 -6.34 -10.03
C ILE A 11 15.08 -6.87 -11.20
N GLY A 12 13.83 -7.25 -10.94
CA GLY A 12 12.87 -7.61 -11.98
C GLY A 12 12.40 -6.43 -12.84
N ASP A 13 12.63 -5.18 -12.44
CA ASP A 13 12.10 -4.00 -13.14
C ASP A 13 13.14 -3.30 -14.02
N ILE A 14 14.39 -3.78 -14.01
CA ILE A 14 15.43 -3.19 -14.84
C ILE A 14 15.27 -3.57 -16.32
N PRO A 15 15.45 -2.62 -17.26
CA PRO A 15 15.40 -2.90 -18.69
C PRO A 15 16.44 -3.95 -19.12
N LEU A 16 16.14 -4.74 -20.16
CA LEU A 16 17.05 -5.76 -20.72
C LEU A 16 18.47 -5.24 -21.03
N THR A 17 18.58 -3.98 -21.46
CA THR A 17 19.87 -3.33 -21.75
C THR A 17 20.71 -3.14 -20.47
N LEU A 18 20.06 -2.85 -19.35
CA LEU A 18 20.72 -2.73 -18.05
C LEU A 18 21.06 -4.11 -17.48
N GLN A 19 20.21 -5.12 -17.72
CA GLN A 19 20.49 -6.51 -17.36
C GLN A 19 21.80 -7.01 -17.99
N ALA A 20 22.04 -6.71 -19.27
CA ALA A 20 23.28 -7.08 -19.95
C ALA A 20 24.52 -6.39 -19.34
N LYS A 21 24.41 -5.11 -18.96
CA LYS A 21 25.48 -4.39 -18.27
C LYS A 21 25.75 -4.99 -16.90
N LEU A 22 24.71 -5.29 -16.13
CA LEU A 22 24.85 -5.92 -14.82
C LEU A 22 25.51 -7.28 -14.93
N LEU A 23 25.08 -8.13 -15.86
CA LEU A 23 25.70 -9.43 -16.13
C LEU A 23 27.20 -9.30 -16.35
N ARG A 24 27.61 -8.32 -17.16
CA ARG A 24 29.03 -8.06 -17.44
C ARG A 24 29.80 -7.67 -16.19
N VAL A 25 29.22 -6.83 -15.32
CA VAL A 25 29.81 -6.48 -14.02
C VAL A 25 29.93 -7.72 -13.11
N LEU A 26 28.93 -8.60 -13.09
CA LEU A 26 28.94 -9.85 -12.31
C LEU A 26 29.95 -10.89 -12.82
N GLN A 27 30.24 -10.88 -14.12
CA GLN A 27 31.18 -11.79 -14.77
C GLN A 27 32.62 -11.28 -14.67
N GLU A 28 32.86 -10.05 -15.15
CA GLU A 28 34.20 -9.46 -15.23
C GLU A 28 34.71 -8.95 -13.87
N ARG A 29 33.81 -8.73 -12.90
CA ARG A 29 34.12 -8.06 -11.63
C ARG A 29 34.82 -6.72 -11.85
N GLU A 30 34.40 -6.00 -12.89
CA GLU A 30 34.93 -4.69 -13.26
C GLU A 30 33.79 -3.72 -13.57
N VAL A 31 34.01 -2.44 -13.32
CA VAL A 31 33.08 -1.36 -13.69
C VAL A 31 33.80 -0.28 -14.49
N GLU A 32 33.08 0.37 -15.41
CA GLU A 32 33.55 1.53 -16.16
C GLU A 32 32.87 2.79 -15.62
N LYS A 33 33.62 3.90 -15.50
CA LYS A 33 33.03 5.20 -15.14
C LYS A 33 32.28 5.78 -16.35
N LEU A 34 31.20 6.51 -16.10
CA LEU A 34 30.51 7.26 -17.16
C LEU A 34 31.50 8.18 -17.88
N GLY A 35 31.62 8.02 -19.20
CA GLY A 35 32.54 8.79 -20.05
C GLY A 35 34.01 8.34 -20.04
N GLY A 36 34.38 7.34 -19.24
CA GLY A 36 35.74 6.82 -19.16
C GLY A 36 35.87 5.40 -19.70
N ARG A 37 36.99 5.07 -20.35
CA ARG A 37 37.30 3.69 -20.80
C ARG A 37 38.07 2.86 -19.77
N ARG A 38 38.39 3.46 -18.61
CA ARG A 38 39.17 2.80 -17.57
C ARG A 38 38.27 1.85 -16.78
N ARG A 39 38.57 0.55 -16.88
CA ARG A 39 37.96 -0.50 -16.06
C ARG A 39 38.54 -0.47 -14.65
N ILE A 40 37.67 -0.67 -13.67
CA ILE A 40 38.01 -0.63 -12.25
C ILE A 40 37.56 -1.95 -11.65
N PRO A 41 38.48 -2.79 -11.15
CA PRO A 41 38.10 -4.04 -10.50
C PRO A 41 37.29 -3.78 -9.24
N ILE A 42 36.28 -4.59 -9.03
CA ILE A 42 35.39 -4.58 -7.86
C ILE A 42 35.43 -5.92 -7.15
N ASP A 43 35.43 -5.86 -5.83
CA ASP A 43 35.28 -7.04 -4.98
C ASP A 43 34.16 -6.76 -3.98
N VAL A 44 32.97 -7.26 -4.32
CA VAL A 44 31.74 -6.98 -3.59
C VAL A 44 30.87 -8.21 -3.49
N ARG A 45 30.22 -8.37 -2.33
CA ARG A 45 29.09 -9.27 -2.15
C ARG A 45 27.85 -8.61 -2.75
N ILE A 46 27.03 -9.38 -3.46
CA ILE A 46 25.81 -8.86 -4.08
C ILE A 46 24.61 -9.54 -3.44
N LEU A 47 23.66 -8.72 -3.03
CA LEU A 47 22.35 -9.13 -2.57
C LEU A 47 21.34 -8.51 -3.54
N ALA A 48 20.44 -9.31 -4.09
CA ALA A 48 19.40 -8.83 -4.98
C ALA A 48 18.03 -9.19 -4.42
N ALA A 49 17.06 -8.29 -4.58
CA ALA A 49 15.67 -8.48 -4.21
C ALA A 49 14.76 -8.14 -5.39
N THR A 50 13.61 -8.79 -5.45
CA THR A 50 12.58 -8.55 -6.45
C THR A 50 11.22 -8.98 -5.90
N HIS A 51 10.17 -8.31 -6.33
CA HIS A 51 8.79 -8.72 -6.08
C HIS A 51 8.19 -9.52 -7.25
N ARG A 52 8.93 -9.63 -8.37
CA ARG A 52 8.50 -10.33 -9.60
C ARG A 52 9.06 -11.74 -9.65
N ASP A 53 8.26 -12.65 -10.22
CA ASP A 53 8.69 -14.00 -10.56
C ASP A 53 9.63 -13.96 -11.77
N LEU A 54 10.93 -14.11 -11.52
CA LEU A 54 11.94 -14.06 -12.57
C LEU A 54 11.89 -15.26 -13.51
N GLU A 55 11.38 -16.42 -13.07
CA GLU A 55 11.27 -17.61 -13.92
C GLU A 55 10.20 -17.37 -15.00
N GLN A 56 9.02 -16.87 -14.60
CA GLN A 56 7.98 -16.46 -15.55
C GLN A 56 8.44 -15.34 -16.48
N MET A 57 9.26 -14.41 -16.00
CA MET A 57 9.82 -13.34 -16.84
C MET A 57 10.81 -13.86 -17.88
N ILE A 58 11.57 -14.93 -17.57
CA ILE A 58 12.45 -15.57 -18.55
C ILE A 58 11.64 -16.19 -19.68
N GLU A 59 10.53 -16.88 -19.35
CA GLU A 59 9.61 -17.44 -20.35
C GLU A 59 9.03 -16.37 -21.27
N LYS A 60 8.77 -15.17 -20.73
CA LYS A 60 8.28 -14.01 -21.48
C LYS A 60 9.38 -13.20 -22.17
N THR A 61 10.65 -13.61 -22.08
CA THR A 61 11.81 -12.86 -22.61
C THR A 61 11.99 -11.46 -22.01
N GLU A 62 11.39 -11.20 -20.85
CA GLU A 62 11.51 -9.94 -20.11
C GLU A 62 12.70 -9.93 -19.14
N PHE A 63 13.23 -11.11 -18.81
CA PHE A 63 14.42 -11.26 -17.98
C PHE A 63 15.41 -12.24 -18.62
N ARG A 64 16.70 -11.92 -18.55
CA ARG A 64 17.73 -12.79 -19.13
C ARG A 64 18.02 -13.99 -18.23
N GLN A 65 17.98 -15.17 -18.83
CA GLN A 65 18.28 -16.44 -18.16
C GLN A 65 19.71 -16.50 -17.60
N ASP A 66 20.69 -15.94 -18.33
CA ASP A 66 22.10 -15.91 -17.90
C ASP A 66 22.33 -15.06 -16.64
N LEU A 67 21.65 -13.92 -16.54
CA LEU A 67 21.65 -13.07 -15.35
C LEU A 67 20.98 -13.76 -14.17
N TYR A 68 19.84 -14.41 -14.39
CA TYR A 68 19.10 -15.13 -13.36
C TYR A 68 19.98 -16.16 -12.65
N TYR A 69 20.66 -17.03 -13.40
CA TYR A 69 21.52 -18.06 -12.80
C TYR A 69 22.76 -17.47 -12.11
N ARG A 70 23.20 -16.27 -12.52
CA ARG A 70 24.30 -15.58 -11.84
C ARG A 70 23.88 -14.96 -10.51
N LEU A 71 22.61 -14.59 -10.37
CA LEU A 71 22.02 -14.03 -9.15
C LEU A 71 21.51 -15.13 -8.19
N LYS A 72 20.86 -16.17 -8.71
CA LYS A 72 20.22 -17.26 -7.95
C LYS A 72 21.23 -18.30 -7.45
N VAL A 73 22.22 -17.85 -6.67
CA VAL A 73 23.18 -18.74 -5.99
C VAL A 73 22.61 -19.21 -4.65
N VAL A 74 22.04 -18.29 -3.88
CA VAL A 74 21.32 -18.58 -2.63
C VAL A 74 20.03 -17.77 -2.68
N GLU A 75 18.90 -18.46 -2.61
CA GLU A 75 17.57 -17.84 -2.62
C GLU A 75 17.00 -17.79 -1.20
N ILE A 76 16.44 -16.65 -0.83
CA ILE A 76 15.68 -16.47 0.41
C ILE A 76 14.31 -15.95 0.01
N VAL A 77 13.29 -16.78 0.20
CA VAL A 77 11.91 -16.40 -0.04
C VAL A 77 11.38 -15.70 1.21
N LEU A 78 10.94 -14.45 1.06
CA LEU A 78 10.30 -13.71 2.15
C LEU A 78 8.79 -13.96 2.12
N PRO A 79 8.21 -14.64 3.14
CA PRO A 79 6.78 -14.89 3.17
C PRO A 79 6.01 -13.58 3.35
N PRO A 80 4.84 -13.44 2.69
CA PRO A 80 3.96 -12.31 2.93
C PRO A 80 3.45 -12.32 4.38
N LEU A 81 3.08 -11.16 4.91
CA LEU A 81 2.61 -11.03 6.30
C LEU A 81 1.43 -11.96 6.66
N ARG A 82 0.57 -12.26 5.68
CA ARG A 82 -0.57 -13.18 5.86
C ARG A 82 -0.19 -14.61 6.23
N ASP A 83 1.03 -15.03 5.88
CA ASP A 83 1.57 -16.37 6.17
C ASP A 83 2.40 -16.40 7.47
N ARG A 84 2.55 -15.24 8.14
CA ARG A 84 3.29 -15.07 9.40
C ARG A 84 2.56 -14.14 10.36
N LYS A 85 1.27 -14.41 10.61
CA LYS A 85 0.39 -13.55 11.40
C LYS A 85 0.86 -13.39 12.85
N GLU A 86 1.63 -14.35 13.35
CA GLU A 86 2.20 -14.37 14.69
C GLU A 86 3.23 -13.24 14.90
N ASP A 87 3.78 -12.68 13.82
CA ASP A 87 4.69 -11.53 13.87
C ASP A 87 3.96 -10.19 13.98
N ILE A 88 2.66 -10.12 13.65
CA ILE A 88 1.86 -8.89 13.65
C ILE A 88 1.92 -8.18 15.01
N PRO A 89 1.72 -8.84 16.18
CA PRO A 89 1.80 -8.17 17.48
C PRO A 89 3.16 -7.50 17.74
N LYS A 90 4.25 -8.13 17.32
CA LYS A 90 5.61 -7.59 17.50
C LYS A 90 5.85 -6.40 16.58
N LEU A 91 5.42 -6.50 15.33
CA LEU A 91 5.52 -5.43 14.34
C LEU A 91 4.67 -4.21 14.75
N VAL A 92 3.44 -4.43 15.21
CA VAL A 92 2.57 -3.37 15.74
C VAL A 92 3.26 -2.66 16.88
N ARG A 93 3.76 -3.39 17.89
CA ARG A 93 4.48 -2.77 19.02
C ARG A 93 5.67 -1.94 18.55
N PHE A 94 6.47 -2.46 17.62
CA PHE A 94 7.59 -1.72 17.04
C PHE A 94 7.14 -0.42 16.37
N PHE A 95 6.06 -0.43 15.58
CA PHE A 95 5.55 0.76 14.91
C PHE A 95 4.94 1.77 15.90
N LEU A 96 4.21 1.31 16.92
CA LEU A 96 3.71 2.18 17.99
C LEU A 96 4.87 2.91 18.69
N ASP A 97 5.94 2.19 19.03
CA ASP A 97 7.13 2.77 19.67
C ASP A 97 7.87 3.75 18.74
N LYS A 98 7.93 3.43 17.44
CA LYS A 98 8.59 4.25 16.41
C LYS A 98 7.85 5.56 16.16
N TYR A 99 6.54 5.49 15.97
CA TYR A 99 5.72 6.63 15.55
C TYR A 99 5.13 7.40 16.73
N GLY A 100 4.80 6.75 17.84
CA GLY A 100 4.33 7.44 19.05
C GLY A 100 5.31 8.51 19.52
N LYS A 101 6.61 8.20 19.54
CA LYS A 101 7.67 9.17 19.85
C LYS A 101 7.71 10.37 18.90
N ARG A 102 7.39 10.16 17.62
CA ARG A 102 7.39 11.22 16.60
C ARG A 102 6.21 12.16 16.79
N GLU A 103 5.05 11.62 17.15
CA GLU A 103 3.81 12.38 17.40
C GLU A 103 3.75 12.97 18.83
N GLY A 104 4.80 12.81 19.65
CA GLY A 104 4.84 13.31 21.02
C GLY A 104 3.94 12.53 21.99
N LEU A 105 3.50 11.33 21.62
CA LEU A 105 2.67 10.45 22.42
C LEU A 105 3.56 9.51 23.26
N HIS A 106 3.27 9.43 24.55
CA HIS A 106 3.91 8.49 25.48
C HIS A 106 2.97 7.32 25.77
N ASP A 107 3.55 6.13 26.01
CA ASP A 107 2.83 4.91 26.36
C ASP A 107 1.69 4.53 25.39
N VAL A 108 1.96 4.70 24.09
CA VAL A 108 1.02 4.29 23.04
C VAL A 108 0.73 2.80 23.11
N ARG A 109 -0.54 2.44 23.18
CA ARG A 109 -1.01 1.06 23.26
C ARG A 109 -2.08 0.79 22.21
N ILE A 110 -2.27 -0.49 21.91
CA ILE A 110 -3.37 -0.96 21.10
C ILE A 110 -4.23 -1.90 21.95
N THR A 111 -5.55 -1.82 21.83
CA THR A 111 -6.44 -2.74 22.55
C THR A 111 -6.37 -4.15 21.98
N GLN A 112 -6.70 -5.15 22.79
CA GLN A 112 -6.70 -6.55 22.34
C GLN A 112 -7.66 -6.76 21.17
N GLU A 113 -8.81 -6.09 21.18
CA GLU A 113 -9.81 -6.14 20.11
C GLU A 113 -9.25 -5.58 18.79
N ALA A 114 -8.54 -4.45 18.86
CA ALA A 114 -7.90 -3.83 17.71
C ALA A 114 -6.78 -4.72 17.15
N LEU A 115 -5.96 -5.31 18.02
CA LEU A 115 -4.92 -6.26 17.61
C LEU A 115 -5.51 -7.51 16.94
N GLN A 116 -6.59 -8.07 17.48
CA GLN A 116 -7.29 -9.20 16.87
C GLN A 116 -7.86 -8.85 15.49
N LYS A 117 -8.37 -7.62 15.32
CA LYS A 117 -8.84 -7.11 14.02
C LYS A 117 -7.68 -7.08 13.01
N LEU A 118 -6.50 -6.61 13.40
CA LEU A 118 -5.29 -6.63 12.55
C LEU A 118 -4.88 -8.06 12.19
N MET A 119 -4.83 -8.98 13.16
CA MET A 119 -4.42 -10.38 12.91
C MET A 119 -5.36 -11.12 11.94
N ARG A 120 -6.62 -10.68 11.82
CA ARG A 120 -7.59 -11.25 10.86
C ARG A 120 -7.44 -10.68 9.46
N TYR A 121 -6.84 -9.50 9.31
CA TYR A 121 -6.72 -8.81 8.04
C TYR A 121 -5.63 -9.46 7.14
N PRO A 122 -5.85 -9.59 5.82
CA PRO A 122 -4.92 -10.29 4.92
C PRO A 122 -3.68 -9.48 4.51
N PHE A 123 -3.63 -8.18 4.78
CA PHE A 123 -2.52 -7.28 4.43
C PHE A 123 -1.98 -7.47 2.99
N PRO A 124 -2.78 -7.16 1.94
CA PRO A 124 -2.29 -7.19 0.55
C PRO A 124 -1.02 -6.36 0.33
N GLY A 125 -0.84 -5.24 1.03
CA GLY A 125 0.37 -4.42 1.01
C GLY A 125 1.45 -4.84 2.03
N ASN A 126 1.31 -6.03 2.64
CA ASN A 126 2.28 -6.66 3.53
C ASN A 126 2.65 -5.74 4.72
N VAL A 127 3.90 -5.79 5.19
CA VAL A 127 4.37 -4.98 6.33
C VAL A 127 4.22 -3.47 6.10
N ARG A 128 4.34 -2.98 4.86
CA ARG A 128 4.17 -1.54 4.56
C ARG A 128 2.74 -1.06 4.82
N GLU A 129 1.75 -1.88 4.50
CA GLU A 129 0.36 -1.55 4.80
C GLU A 129 0.09 -1.53 6.31
N LEU A 130 0.62 -2.52 7.05
CA LEU A 130 0.55 -2.52 8.51
C LEU A 130 1.20 -1.26 9.10
N GLU A 131 2.39 -0.89 8.61
CA GLU A 131 3.12 0.30 9.05
C GLU A 131 2.31 1.58 8.82
N ASN A 132 1.85 1.81 7.59
CA ASN A 132 1.06 2.98 7.21
C ASN A 132 -0.24 3.08 8.02
N LEU A 133 -0.88 1.94 8.29
CA LEU A 133 -2.11 1.92 9.06
C LEU A 133 -1.88 2.34 10.51
N ILE A 134 -0.83 1.81 11.16
CA ILE A 134 -0.49 2.20 12.53
C ILE A 134 -0.06 3.67 12.59
N GLU A 135 0.76 4.13 11.64
CA GLU A 135 1.16 5.54 11.53
C GLU A 135 -0.06 6.45 11.35
N GLY A 136 -0.97 6.10 10.45
CA GLY A 136 -2.20 6.86 10.19
C GLY A 136 -3.15 6.88 11.39
N SER A 137 -3.32 5.76 12.10
CA SER A 137 -4.10 5.72 13.34
C SER A 137 -3.51 6.62 14.42
N LEU A 138 -2.18 6.73 14.50
CA LEU A 138 -1.52 7.62 15.46
C LEU A 138 -1.62 9.10 15.10
N ALA A 139 -1.61 9.44 13.81
CA ALA A 139 -1.77 10.82 13.37
C ALA A 139 -3.18 11.38 13.61
N LEU A 140 -4.18 10.50 13.73
CA LEU A 140 -5.59 10.87 13.90
C LEU A 140 -6.08 10.76 15.35
N THR A 141 -5.34 10.07 16.22
CA THR A 141 -5.72 9.92 17.63
C THR A 141 -5.25 11.13 18.45
N THR A 142 -6.06 11.47 19.44
CA THR A 142 -5.66 12.38 20.53
C THR A 142 -5.35 11.64 21.83
N ASP A 143 -5.66 10.34 21.86
CA ASP A 143 -5.48 9.45 22.99
C ASP A 143 -4.36 8.43 22.70
N PRO A 144 -3.55 8.04 23.70
CA PRO A 144 -2.46 7.07 23.53
C PRO A 144 -2.95 5.63 23.40
N VAL A 145 -4.22 5.38 23.12
CA VAL A 145 -4.81 4.05 22.98
C VAL A 145 -5.49 3.95 21.62
N ILE A 146 -5.06 2.98 20.81
CA ILE A 146 -5.67 2.66 19.51
C ILE A 146 -6.74 1.59 19.71
N ASP A 147 -7.96 1.93 19.34
CA ASP A 147 -9.13 1.05 19.36
C ASP A 147 -9.52 0.57 17.96
N PRO A 148 -10.41 -0.45 17.84
CA PRO A 148 -10.78 -1.00 16.54
C PRO A 148 -11.35 0.03 15.55
N GLY A 149 -11.93 1.12 16.06
CA GLY A 149 -12.51 2.22 15.29
C GLY A 149 -11.46 3.14 14.66
N ASP A 150 -10.27 3.21 15.24
CA ASP A 150 -9.16 4.05 14.75
C ASP A 150 -8.37 3.35 13.65
N LEU A 151 -8.54 2.03 13.51
CA LEU A 151 -7.97 1.23 12.44
C LEU A 151 -8.82 1.40 11.17
N ALA A 152 -8.39 2.29 10.28
CA ALA A 152 -8.95 2.49 8.94
C ALA A 152 -8.57 1.34 7.99
N LEU A 153 -8.85 0.10 8.39
CA LEU A 153 -8.72 -1.06 7.53
C LEU A 153 -9.72 -0.94 6.37
N PRO A 154 -9.29 -1.10 5.10
CA PRO A 154 -10.22 -1.33 4.02
C PRO A 154 -11.11 -2.51 4.41
N GLU A 155 -12.44 -2.35 4.37
CA GLU A 155 -13.32 -3.48 4.66
C GLU A 155 -12.87 -4.65 3.78
N SER A 156 -12.56 -5.78 4.43
CA SER A 156 -12.11 -6.99 3.75
C SER A 156 -12.97 -7.22 2.53
N ALA A 157 -12.34 -7.36 1.37
CA ALA A 157 -12.95 -7.80 0.12
C ALA A 157 -13.49 -9.23 0.28
N SER A 158 -14.58 -9.33 1.02
CA SER A 158 -15.41 -10.50 1.29
C SER A 158 -16.85 -10.04 1.06
N GLY A 159 -17.09 -9.56 -0.15
CA GLY A 159 -18.33 -8.91 -0.56
C GLY A 159 -18.03 -8.02 -1.76
N ALA A 160 -18.42 -8.47 -2.94
CA ALA A 160 -18.48 -7.63 -4.13
C ALA A 160 -19.22 -6.31 -3.78
N GLY A 161 -18.58 -5.16 -4.01
CA GLY A 161 -19.22 -3.85 -3.87
C GLY A 161 -18.41 -2.73 -3.20
N GLY A 162 -17.18 -2.97 -2.74
CA GLY A 162 -16.45 -2.02 -1.88
C GLY A 162 -15.29 -1.22 -2.50
N VAL A 163 -14.96 -1.41 -3.79
CA VAL A 163 -13.84 -0.72 -4.47
C VAL A 163 -14.29 -0.18 -5.83
N GLU A 164 -15.14 0.85 -5.80
CA GLU A 164 -15.58 1.59 -7.00
C GLU A 164 -15.40 3.11 -6.85
N MET A 165 -14.44 3.57 -6.03
CA MET A 165 -14.16 5.01 -5.95
C MET A 165 -12.88 5.46 -6.65
N LEU A 166 -12.03 4.54 -7.11
CA LEU A 166 -10.78 4.90 -7.80
C LEU A 166 -10.43 3.95 -8.96
N THR A 167 -11.40 3.17 -9.45
CA THR A 167 -11.23 2.35 -10.67
C THR A 167 -11.69 3.10 -11.93
N ASP A 168 -12.51 4.14 -11.76
CA ASP A 168 -12.85 5.12 -12.79
C ASP A 168 -12.23 6.49 -12.42
N PHE A 169 -12.01 7.35 -13.42
CA PHE A 169 -11.65 8.76 -13.22
C PHE A 169 -12.94 9.59 -13.26
N PRO A 170 -13.75 9.63 -12.19
CA PRO A 170 -15.02 10.34 -12.21
C PRO A 170 -14.79 11.84 -12.36
N SER A 171 -15.78 12.53 -12.93
CA SER A 171 -15.80 13.99 -12.88
C SER A 171 -15.85 14.48 -11.42
N LEU A 172 -15.36 15.70 -11.15
CA LEU A 172 -15.37 16.28 -9.81
C LEU A 172 -16.78 16.28 -9.18
N ASN A 173 -17.81 16.53 -9.98
CA ASN A 173 -19.20 16.50 -9.55
C ASN A 173 -19.65 15.09 -9.13
N GLU A 174 -19.19 14.06 -9.84
CA GLU A 174 -19.51 12.66 -9.53
C GLU A 174 -18.77 12.18 -8.27
N LEU A 175 -17.51 12.58 -8.11
CA LEU A 175 -16.74 12.32 -6.89
C LEU A 175 -17.38 12.98 -5.66
N GLU A 176 -17.80 14.25 -5.81
CA GLU A 176 -18.51 15.00 -4.77
C GLU A 176 -19.82 14.30 -4.38
N ARG A 177 -20.62 13.84 -5.35
CA ARG A 177 -21.86 13.10 -5.11
C ARG A 177 -21.63 11.80 -4.36
N ARG A 178 -20.68 10.98 -4.82
CA ARG A 178 -20.33 9.71 -4.16
C ARG A 178 -19.89 9.94 -2.71
N TYR A 179 -19.08 10.98 -2.49
CA TYR A 179 -18.61 11.33 -1.16
C TYR A 179 -19.74 11.80 -0.23
N VAL A 180 -20.64 12.68 -0.71
CA VAL A 180 -21.81 13.14 0.07
C VAL A 180 -22.72 11.97 0.43
N ALA A 181 -23.01 11.07 -0.51
CA ALA A 181 -23.83 9.89 -0.26
C ALA A 181 -23.21 8.99 0.82
N ARG A 182 -21.89 8.76 0.77
CA ARG A 182 -21.18 7.96 1.78
C ARG A 182 -21.24 8.59 3.16
N VAL A 183 -21.05 9.89 3.27
CA VAL A 183 -21.13 10.60 4.55
C VAL A 183 -22.55 10.55 5.13
N LEU A 184 -23.58 10.63 4.29
CA LEU A 184 -24.97 10.46 4.74
C LEU A 184 -25.26 9.04 5.24
N VAL A 185 -24.77 8.00 4.57
CA VAL A 185 -24.89 6.61 5.03
C VAL A 185 -24.14 6.40 6.35
N HIS A 186 -22.89 6.87 6.43
CA HIS A 186 -22.04 6.74 7.61
C HIS A 186 -22.64 7.43 8.85
N THR A 187 -23.34 8.55 8.64
CA THR A 187 -24.01 9.30 9.71
C THR A 187 -25.45 8.85 9.96
N LYS A 188 -25.92 7.77 9.30
CA LYS A 188 -27.30 7.27 9.36
C LYS A 188 -28.34 8.36 9.07
N GLY A 189 -28.05 9.24 8.11
CA GLY A 189 -28.94 10.34 7.71
C GLY A 189 -28.92 11.56 8.64
N ASN A 190 -28.01 11.62 9.62
CA ASN A 190 -27.91 12.78 10.51
C ASN A 190 -27.26 13.98 9.81
N ILE A 191 -28.11 14.88 9.31
CA ILE A 191 -27.71 16.09 8.55
C ILE A 191 -26.71 16.96 9.32
N SER A 192 -26.83 17.08 10.64
CA SER A 192 -25.92 17.92 11.42
C SER A 192 -24.51 17.33 11.51
N LYS A 193 -24.41 16.01 11.67
CA LYS A 193 -23.13 15.30 11.70
C LYS A 193 -22.51 15.22 10.30
N ALA A 194 -23.33 14.96 9.28
CA ALA A 194 -22.90 14.92 7.90
C ALA A 194 -22.35 16.27 7.40
N ALA A 195 -23.04 17.37 7.72
CA ALA A 195 -22.60 18.72 7.35
C ALA A 195 -21.25 19.07 7.98
N LYS A 196 -21.04 18.67 9.25
CA LYS A 196 -19.77 18.88 9.96
C LYS A 196 -18.61 18.08 9.33
N ILE A 197 -18.87 16.84 8.90
CA ILE A 197 -17.87 15.99 8.22
C ILE A 197 -17.53 16.53 6.83
N LEU A 198 -18.54 17.01 6.10
CA LEU A 198 -18.37 17.58 4.75
C LEU A 198 -17.82 19.01 4.75
N GLY A 199 -17.73 19.66 5.93
CA GLY A 199 -17.27 21.04 6.03
C GLY A 199 -18.23 22.07 5.42
N VAL A 200 -19.50 21.72 5.24
CA VAL A 200 -20.54 22.57 4.64
C VAL A 200 -21.61 22.95 5.66
N ASP A 201 -22.36 24.01 5.39
CA ASP A 201 -23.53 24.34 6.18
C ASP A 201 -24.72 23.39 5.89
N ARG A 202 -25.68 23.31 6.82
CA ARG A 202 -26.83 22.41 6.70
C ARG A 202 -27.66 22.68 5.44
N LYS A 203 -27.82 23.94 5.02
CA LYS A 203 -28.62 24.33 3.85
C LYS A 203 -27.95 23.85 2.56
N THR A 204 -26.63 23.94 2.48
CA THR A 204 -25.83 23.38 1.38
C THR A 204 -25.95 21.86 1.31
N LEU A 205 -25.92 21.16 2.44
CA LEU A 205 -26.13 19.71 2.47
C LEU A 205 -27.56 19.29 2.04
N TYR A 206 -28.59 20.05 2.43
CA TYR A 206 -29.96 19.79 1.95
C TYR A 206 -30.07 19.90 0.43
N ARG A 207 -29.46 20.93 -0.18
CA ARG A 207 -29.42 21.10 -1.64
C ARG A 207 -28.66 19.97 -2.34
N MET A 208 -27.53 19.54 -1.78
CA MET A 208 -26.76 18.40 -2.30
C MET A 208 -27.56 17.09 -2.23
N ARG A 209 -28.33 16.89 -1.13
CA ARG A 209 -29.21 15.73 -0.97
C ARG A 209 -30.38 15.72 -1.96
N GLU A 210 -30.99 16.88 -2.22
CA GLU A 210 -32.05 16.98 -3.25
C GLU A 210 -31.51 16.67 -4.65
N ALA A 211 -30.32 17.18 -4.98
CA ALA A 211 -29.65 16.88 -6.25
C ALA A 211 -29.32 15.38 -6.42
N LEU A 212 -29.08 14.66 -5.33
CA LEU A 212 -28.92 13.20 -5.32
C LEU A 212 -30.27 12.47 -5.50
N SER A 213 -31.36 12.98 -4.91
CA SER A 213 -32.69 12.38 -4.96
C SER A 213 -33.37 12.51 -6.33
N GLN A 214 -33.07 13.55 -7.11
CA GLN A 214 -33.69 13.76 -8.43
C GLN A 214 -33.17 12.81 -9.53
N LEU A 215 -32.09 12.07 -9.27
CA LEU A 215 -31.56 11.07 -10.21
C LEU A 215 -32.12 9.66 -9.94
N THR A 216 -32.57 9.37 -8.72
CA THR A 216 -33.21 8.08 -8.39
C THR A 216 -34.62 7.98 -8.99
N THR A 217 -35.30 9.11 -9.22
CA THR A 217 -36.63 9.16 -9.85
C THR A 217 -36.60 8.95 -11.38
N ILE A 218 -35.43 9.01 -12.03
CA ILE A 218 -35.31 8.84 -13.50
C ILE A 218 -35.07 7.37 -13.89
N VAL A 219 -34.76 6.48 -12.95
CA VAL A 219 -34.54 5.05 -13.21
C VAL A 219 -35.80 4.19 -12.97
N GLU A 220 -36.79 4.68 -12.20
CA GLU A 220 -38.07 3.98 -11.99
C GLU A 220 -39.13 4.23 -13.08
N SER A 221 -38.85 5.05 -14.11
CA SER A 221 -39.78 5.32 -15.21
C SER A 221 -39.52 4.55 -16.51
N TRP A 222 -38.67 3.52 -16.49
CA TRP A 222 -38.33 2.67 -17.65
C TRP A 222 -38.64 1.19 -17.43
N ASP A 223 -39.56 0.86 -16.52
CA ASP A 223 -39.99 -0.53 -16.29
C ASP A 223 -41.52 -0.67 -16.20
N VAL A 224 -42.24 0.04 -17.07
CA VAL A 224 -43.64 -0.29 -17.40
C VAL A 224 -43.88 -0.09 -18.91
N HIS A 225 -43.96 -1.24 -19.60
CA HIS A 225 -44.35 -1.51 -21.00
C HIS A 225 -43.28 -1.40 -22.09
#